data_AF-A0A928X023-F1
#
_entry.id   AF-A0A928X023-F1
#
_cell.length_a   1.000
_cell.length_b   1.000
_cell.length_c   1.000
_cell.angle_alpha   90.00
_cell.angle_beta   90.00
_cell.angle_gamma   90.00
#
_symmetry.space_group_name_H-M   'P 1'
#
loop_
_entity.id
_entity.type
_entity.pdbx_description
1 polymer ?
#
loop_
_entity_poly.entity_id
_entity_poly.type
_entity_poly.pdbx_seq_one_letter_code
_entity_poly.pdbx_strand_id
1 'polypeptide(L)'
;MPSPELIRSSDATPCPICEQENGLCAWTEDRSTTLCATLRQDVDANVIETEASKPKPNKNGKFRGPKDQERAVNSAAVQIENEVNKLAVLVLEGSETEASVGVILSAWCKEHHHDKFAASRLLKEKLEAGKKFRADYTVNEDHKLVRDDCLLREHFGDRLRYNELLLQPELDGELFCPAEARVELITRHDLPIKSGDKDISTLTYRLAKENPYHPIREYLNRVYDQYGNKTQIIEGFAERYFATSVPVHQAMVRRFFISAVARVMEPGCKNDCTLILKGLQSCGKSTFFEIMASKPWFDDSYISTGDKDERLKLHYSWIVEWAELEV
;
A
#
# COMPACT_ATOMS: atom_id res chain seq x y z
N MET A 1 -11.12 30.69 -7.04
CA MET A 1 -11.01 30.15 -5.66
C MET A 1 -9.60 29.61 -5.49
N PRO A 2 -8.90 29.91 -4.39
CA PRO A 2 -7.48 29.61 -4.24
C PRO A 2 -7.22 28.18 -3.76
N SER A 3 -6.01 27.70 -4.04
CA SER A 3 -5.45 26.39 -3.68
C SER A 3 -5.45 26.13 -2.15
N PRO A 4 -5.54 24.88 -1.67
CA PRO A 4 -5.52 24.61 -0.24
C PRO A 4 -4.09 24.72 0.32
N GLU A 5 -3.93 25.61 1.30
CA GLU A 5 -2.74 25.71 2.15
C GLU A 5 -2.66 24.50 3.11
N LEU A 6 -1.46 23.93 3.23
CA LEU A 6 -1.11 22.90 4.21
C LEU A 6 -1.10 23.49 5.62
N ILE A 7 -2.10 23.10 6.43
CA ILE A 7 -2.12 23.36 7.87
C ILE A 7 -1.06 22.47 8.53
N ARG A 8 -0.04 23.09 9.13
CA ARG A 8 0.87 22.43 10.07
C ARG A 8 0.20 22.37 11.44
N SER A 9 -0.21 21.19 11.91
CA SER A 9 -0.62 20.98 13.30
C SER A 9 0.51 20.29 14.09
N SER A 10 0.85 20.88 15.22
CA SER A 10 2.01 20.59 16.06
C SER A 10 1.85 19.45 17.09
N ASP A 11 0.81 18.62 17.00
CA ASP A 11 0.53 17.59 18.01
C ASP A 11 0.29 16.20 17.39
N ALA A 12 1.31 15.63 16.75
CA ALA A 12 1.31 14.24 16.32
C ALA A 12 2.01 13.36 17.38
N THR A 13 1.31 12.38 17.92
CA THR A 13 1.87 11.32 18.77
C THR A 13 2.85 10.46 17.96
N PRO A 14 3.98 10.00 18.55
CA PRO A 14 5.00 9.25 17.80
C PRO A 14 4.53 7.86 17.35
N CYS A 15 4.99 7.42 16.18
CA CYS A 15 4.81 6.06 15.67
C CYS A 15 5.58 5.04 16.54
N PRO A 16 5.00 3.91 16.97
CA PRO A 16 5.65 2.97 17.90
C PRO A 16 6.82 2.15 17.31
N ILE A 17 7.18 2.36 16.03
CA ILE A 17 8.07 1.48 15.27
C ILE A 17 9.42 2.15 14.93
N CYS A 18 9.52 3.48 15.02
CA CYS A 18 10.74 4.20 14.67
C CYS A 18 11.09 5.28 15.71
N GLU A 19 12.02 4.98 16.60
CA GLU A 19 12.68 6.00 17.43
C GLU A 19 13.73 6.73 16.58
N GLN A 20 13.33 7.71 15.78
CA GLN A 20 14.24 8.75 15.29
C GLN A 20 13.56 10.12 15.26
N GLU A 21 14.19 11.07 15.94
CA GLU A 21 13.86 12.50 15.95
C GLU A 21 14.16 13.10 14.58
N ASN A 22 13.12 13.36 13.80
CA ASN A 22 12.95 14.45 12.81
C ASN A 22 11.93 13.99 11.77
N GLY A 23 10.66 14.30 12.04
CA GLY A 23 9.51 13.81 11.29
C GLY A 23 9.56 14.12 9.79
N LEU A 24 9.71 13.05 9.00
CA LEU A 24 9.27 12.92 7.60
C LEU A 24 8.94 11.43 7.39
N CYS A 25 7.64 11.09 7.37
CA CYS A 25 7.18 9.75 7.01
C CYS A 25 7.14 9.65 5.48
N ALA A 26 8.00 8.82 4.89
CA ALA A 26 8.06 8.60 3.45
C ALA A 26 7.43 7.24 3.08
N TRP A 27 6.12 7.26 2.80
CA TRP A 27 5.54 6.31 1.84
C TRP A 27 5.53 7.00 0.49
N THR A 28 6.54 6.74 -0.33
CA THR A 28 6.48 6.94 -1.77
C THR A 28 6.86 5.63 -2.43
N GLU A 29 5.89 4.97 -3.04
CA GLU A 29 6.12 3.90 -4.00
C GLU A 29 6.86 4.48 -5.21
N ASP A 30 8.18 4.36 -5.22
CA ASP A 30 8.95 4.39 -6.47
C ASP A 30 10.21 3.54 -6.33
N ARG A 31 10.30 2.47 -7.13
CA ARG A 31 11.43 1.52 -7.17
C ARG A 31 12.69 2.12 -7.82
N SER A 32 12.65 3.38 -8.26
CA SER A 32 13.77 4.07 -8.92
C SER A 32 14.87 4.55 -7.97
N THR A 33 14.59 4.72 -6.67
CA THR A 33 15.53 5.39 -5.75
C THR A 33 16.58 4.47 -5.14
N THR A 34 16.35 3.15 -5.09
CA THR A 34 17.29 2.20 -4.46
C THR A 34 18.55 1.98 -5.31
N LEU A 35 18.43 2.02 -6.65
CA LEU A 35 19.57 1.84 -7.56
C LEU A 35 20.55 3.03 -7.50
N CYS A 36 20.04 4.23 -7.20
CA CYS A 36 20.83 5.46 -7.21
C CYS A 36 21.67 5.64 -5.93
N ALA A 37 21.30 4.99 -4.83
CA ALA A 37 22.00 5.09 -3.55
C ALA A 37 23.26 4.22 -3.49
N THR A 38 23.26 3.04 -4.12
CA THR A 38 24.38 2.08 -4.05
C THR A 38 25.53 2.44 -4.99
N LEU A 39 25.25 3.05 -6.13
CA LEU A 39 26.28 3.51 -7.08
C LEU A 39 27.17 4.65 -6.54
N ARG A 40 26.77 5.32 -5.45
CA ARG A 40 27.59 6.35 -4.79
C ARG A 40 28.61 5.81 -3.80
N GLN A 41 28.48 4.57 -3.31
CA GLN A 41 29.33 4.06 -2.23
C GLN A 41 30.61 3.37 -2.72
N ASP A 42 30.67 2.95 -3.99
CA ASP A 42 31.80 2.17 -4.53
C ASP A 42 32.85 2.98 -5.33
N VAL A 43 32.76 4.32 -5.37
CA VAL A 43 33.65 5.16 -6.20
C VAL A 43 34.79 5.84 -5.41
N ASP A 44 34.79 5.79 -4.07
CA ASP A 44 35.82 6.44 -3.26
C ASP A 44 37.20 5.75 -3.27
N ALA A 45 37.44 4.74 -4.13
CA ALA A 45 38.66 3.93 -4.10
C ALA A 45 39.58 4.01 -5.34
N ASN A 46 39.27 4.75 -6.40
CA ASN A 46 40.15 4.80 -7.59
C ASN A 46 40.38 6.22 -8.11
N VAL A 47 41.41 6.88 -7.56
CA VAL A 47 42.03 8.07 -8.14
C VAL A 47 42.75 7.66 -9.43
N ILE A 48 42.19 8.02 -10.58
CA ILE A 48 42.86 7.85 -11.88
C ILE A 48 43.77 9.07 -12.09
N GLU A 49 45.07 8.89 -11.86
CA GLU A 49 46.08 9.84 -12.35
C GLU A 49 46.10 9.80 -13.89
N THR A 50 45.70 10.89 -14.53
CA THR A 50 45.83 11.06 -15.98
C THR A 50 47.05 11.93 -16.28
N GLU A 51 48.01 11.38 -17.03
CA GLU A 51 49.16 12.13 -17.53
C GLU A 51 48.69 13.29 -18.41
N ALA A 52 49.11 14.50 -18.03
CA ALA A 52 48.68 15.74 -18.65
C ALA A 52 49.23 15.90 -20.08
N SER A 53 48.35 15.92 -21.08
CA SER A 53 48.64 16.52 -22.38
C SER A 53 48.87 18.04 -22.20
N LYS A 54 50.00 18.56 -22.69
CA LYS A 54 50.38 19.98 -22.53
C LYS A 54 49.29 20.94 -23.06
N PRO A 55 48.94 22.03 -22.36
CA PRO A 55 47.81 22.87 -22.74
C PRO A 55 48.16 23.85 -23.87
N LYS A 56 47.23 24.06 -24.81
CA LYS A 56 47.30 25.15 -25.80
C LYS A 56 46.76 26.46 -25.19
N PRO A 57 47.39 27.61 -25.48
CA PRO A 57 46.99 28.89 -24.89
C PRO A 57 45.65 29.42 -25.43
N ASN A 58 44.95 30.18 -24.60
CA ASN A 58 43.78 31.00 -24.97
C ASN A 58 44.18 32.12 -25.95
N LYS A 59 43.23 32.61 -26.76
CA LYS A 59 43.33 33.76 -27.69
C LYS A 59 44.08 35.01 -27.17
N ASN A 60 44.24 35.17 -25.85
CA ASN A 60 44.99 36.27 -25.20
C ASN A 60 46.31 35.85 -24.51
N GLY A 61 46.84 34.65 -24.77
CA GLY A 61 48.21 34.26 -24.37
C GLY A 61 48.47 34.02 -22.88
N LYS A 62 47.44 33.96 -22.00
CA LYS A 62 47.60 33.64 -20.57
C LYS A 62 47.10 32.22 -20.24
N PHE A 63 47.88 31.47 -19.44
CA PHE A 63 47.50 30.19 -18.85
C PHE A 63 46.62 30.41 -17.60
N ARG A 64 45.58 29.58 -17.40
CA ARG A 64 44.77 29.58 -16.17
C ARG A 64 45.56 28.92 -15.03
N GLY A 65 45.39 29.38 -13.78
CA GLY A 65 46.11 28.88 -12.62
C GLY A 65 45.70 27.46 -12.21
N PRO A 66 46.56 26.68 -11.51
CA PRO A 66 46.35 25.26 -11.22
C PRO A 66 45.06 24.94 -10.44
N LYS A 67 44.72 25.74 -9.42
CA LYS A 67 43.52 25.53 -8.57
C LYS A 67 42.20 25.79 -9.30
N ASP A 68 42.19 26.71 -10.27
CA ASP A 68 41.00 27.01 -11.07
C ASP A 68 40.78 25.97 -12.18
N GLN A 69 41.84 25.29 -12.63
CA GLN A 69 41.75 24.15 -13.54
C GLN A 69 41.21 22.91 -12.82
N GLU A 70 41.69 22.63 -11.62
CA GLU A 70 41.26 21.48 -10.79
C GLU A 70 39.76 21.55 -10.42
N ARG A 71 39.26 22.73 -10.01
CA ARG A 71 37.82 22.94 -9.75
C ARG A 71 36.94 22.77 -11.00
N ALA A 72 37.40 23.23 -12.16
CA ALA A 72 36.66 23.09 -13.41
C ALA A 72 36.61 21.64 -13.90
N VAL A 73 37.70 20.88 -13.73
CA VAL A 73 37.79 19.45 -14.06
C VAL A 73 36.85 18.63 -13.17
N ASN A 74 36.81 18.90 -11.86
CA ASN A 74 35.89 18.21 -10.94
C ASN A 74 34.41 18.51 -11.24
N SER A 75 34.07 19.72 -11.66
CA SER A 75 32.71 20.06 -12.08
C SER A 75 32.30 19.37 -13.39
N ALA A 76 33.22 19.22 -14.35
CA ALA A 76 32.94 18.59 -15.63
C ALA A 76 32.79 17.06 -15.52
N ALA A 77 33.62 16.41 -14.68
CA ALA A 77 33.52 14.98 -14.43
C ALA A 77 32.15 14.58 -13.83
N VAL A 78 31.67 15.37 -12.86
CA VAL A 78 30.36 15.16 -12.23
C VAL A 78 29.21 15.35 -13.23
N GLN A 79 29.30 16.32 -14.13
CA GLN A 79 28.29 16.54 -15.16
C GLN A 79 28.22 15.38 -16.16
N ILE A 80 29.38 14.88 -16.60
CA ILE A 80 29.47 13.70 -17.48
C ILE A 80 28.89 12.48 -16.79
N GLU A 81 29.26 12.22 -15.54
CA GLU A 81 28.76 11.07 -14.80
C GLU A 81 27.23 11.10 -14.64
N ASN A 82 26.67 12.25 -14.27
CA ASN A 82 25.22 12.40 -14.13
C ASN A 82 24.47 12.12 -15.42
N GLU A 83 24.96 12.65 -16.55
CA GLU A 83 24.29 12.46 -17.83
C GLU A 83 24.43 11.02 -18.33
N VAL A 84 25.61 10.42 -18.16
CA VAL A 84 25.84 9.00 -18.47
C VAL A 84 24.94 8.10 -17.64
N ASN A 85 24.76 8.36 -16.34
CA ASN A 85 23.90 7.55 -15.47
C ASN A 85 22.43 7.60 -15.93
N LYS A 86 21.89 8.79 -16.23
CA LYS A 86 20.52 8.92 -16.76
C LYS A 86 20.32 8.11 -18.03
N LEU A 87 21.28 8.24 -18.95
CA LEU A 87 21.25 7.58 -20.24
C LEU A 87 21.42 6.05 -20.12
N ALA A 88 22.24 5.58 -19.19
CA ALA A 88 22.40 4.15 -18.92
C ALA A 88 21.09 3.51 -18.40
N VAL A 89 20.34 4.21 -17.55
CA VAL A 89 19.04 3.74 -17.04
C VAL A 89 18.06 3.49 -18.19
N LEU A 90 17.94 4.41 -19.14
CA LEU A 90 17.02 4.27 -20.29
C LEU A 90 17.29 3.00 -21.11
N VAL A 91 18.56 2.63 -21.29
CA VAL A 91 18.94 1.39 -21.98
C VAL A 91 18.63 0.16 -21.11
N LEU A 92 18.97 0.22 -19.81
CA LEU A 92 18.78 -0.92 -18.90
C LEU A 92 17.29 -1.24 -18.66
N GLU A 93 16.42 -0.24 -18.72
CA GLU A 93 14.95 -0.40 -18.65
C GLU A 93 14.33 -0.86 -19.97
N GLY A 94 15.09 -0.82 -21.07
CA GLY A 94 14.63 -1.19 -22.41
C GLY A 94 13.85 -0.08 -23.15
N SER A 95 13.84 1.14 -22.60
CA SER A 95 13.19 2.31 -23.19
C SER A 95 13.95 2.88 -24.39
N GLU A 96 15.28 2.68 -24.44
CA GLU A 96 16.16 3.15 -25.52
C GLU A 96 17.23 2.11 -25.91
N THR A 97 17.81 2.25 -27.10
CA THR A 97 18.94 1.40 -27.54
C THR A 97 20.29 2.03 -27.22
N GLU A 98 21.33 1.22 -27.05
CA GLU A 98 22.71 1.72 -26.84
C GLU A 98 23.18 2.64 -27.99
N ALA A 99 22.76 2.33 -29.21
CA ALA A 99 23.08 3.15 -30.38
C ALA A 99 22.39 4.53 -30.32
N SER A 100 21.09 4.56 -29.96
CA SER A 100 20.30 5.78 -29.78
C SER A 100 20.92 6.70 -28.72
N VAL A 101 21.19 6.12 -27.55
CA VAL A 101 21.80 6.83 -26.42
C VAL A 101 23.21 7.31 -26.72
N GLY A 102 24.00 6.53 -27.47
CA GLY A 102 25.33 6.95 -27.92
C GLY A 102 25.31 8.19 -28.83
N VAL A 103 24.25 8.36 -29.63
CA VAL A 103 24.04 9.58 -30.44
C VAL A 103 23.65 10.76 -29.55
N ILE A 104 22.74 10.56 -28.60
CA ILE A 104 22.30 11.59 -27.64
C ILE A 104 23.50 12.10 -26.82
N LEU A 105 24.29 11.19 -26.24
CA LEU A 105 25.47 11.54 -25.45
C LEU A 105 26.50 12.30 -26.30
N SER A 106 26.68 11.89 -27.56
CA SER A 106 27.58 12.59 -28.50
C SER A 106 27.16 14.02 -28.78
N ALA A 107 25.85 14.27 -28.92
CA ALA A 107 25.30 15.60 -29.13
C ALA A 107 25.46 16.48 -27.89
N TRP A 108 25.13 15.92 -26.72
CA TRP A 108 25.26 16.60 -25.42
C TRP A 108 26.71 16.97 -25.11
N CYS A 109 27.67 16.06 -25.30
CA CYS A 109 29.10 16.36 -25.10
C CYS A 109 29.58 17.50 -26.01
N LYS A 110 29.07 17.58 -27.25
CA LYS A 110 29.41 18.64 -28.20
C LYS A 110 28.86 20.00 -27.76
N GLU A 111 27.62 20.03 -27.27
CA GLU A 111 26.95 21.24 -26.78
C GLU A 111 27.62 21.80 -25.52
N HIS A 112 28.01 20.94 -24.59
CA HIS A 112 28.61 21.32 -23.31
C HIS A 112 30.15 21.32 -23.29
N HIS A 113 30.78 21.09 -24.45
CA HIS A 113 32.25 21.04 -24.61
C HIS A 113 32.95 19.99 -23.71
N HIS A 114 32.32 18.84 -23.50
CA HIS A 114 32.86 17.71 -22.75
C HIS A 114 33.59 16.70 -23.64
N ASP A 115 34.50 15.92 -23.06
CA ASP A 115 35.21 14.85 -23.76
C ASP A 115 34.27 13.68 -24.07
N LYS A 116 33.90 13.56 -25.35
CA LYS A 116 33.05 12.49 -25.87
C LYS A 116 33.63 11.10 -25.61
N PHE A 117 34.95 10.94 -25.68
CA PHE A 117 35.61 9.64 -25.51
C PHE A 117 35.49 9.16 -24.06
N ALA A 118 35.75 10.06 -23.10
CA ALA A 118 35.60 9.77 -21.67
C ALA A 118 34.14 9.41 -21.32
N ALA A 119 33.16 10.20 -21.81
CA ALA A 119 31.75 9.94 -21.57
C ALA A 119 31.27 8.62 -22.20
N SER A 120 31.68 8.33 -23.44
CA SER A 120 31.31 7.09 -24.13
C SER A 120 31.91 5.84 -23.47
N ARG A 121 33.13 5.95 -22.92
CA ARG A 121 33.76 4.87 -22.16
C ARG A 121 33.01 4.62 -20.85
N LEU A 122 32.71 5.68 -20.10
CA LEU A 122 31.96 5.57 -18.85
C LEU A 122 30.57 4.96 -19.08
N LEU A 123 29.87 5.34 -20.16
CA LEU A 123 28.59 4.75 -20.52
C LEU A 123 28.70 3.24 -20.75
N LYS A 124 29.71 2.79 -21.50
CA LYS A 124 29.95 1.36 -21.70
C LYS A 124 30.22 0.63 -20.38
N GLU A 125 31.07 1.20 -19.53
CA GLU A 125 31.40 0.61 -18.22
C GLU A 125 30.14 0.48 -17.33
N LYS A 126 29.28 1.51 -17.28
CA LYS A 126 28.02 1.48 -16.52
C LYS A 126 27.00 0.51 -17.11
N LEU A 127 26.89 0.41 -18.44
CA LEU A 127 26.01 -0.54 -19.10
C LEU A 127 26.45 -1.99 -18.87
N GLU A 128 27.75 -2.29 -18.97
CA GLU A 128 28.28 -3.63 -18.70
C GLU A 128 28.10 -4.01 -17.22
N ALA A 129 28.34 -3.08 -16.30
CA ALA A 129 28.05 -3.30 -14.87
C ALA A 129 26.56 -3.54 -14.61
N GLY A 130 25.68 -2.76 -15.22
CA GLY A 130 24.22 -2.90 -15.10
C GLY A 130 23.67 -4.18 -15.73
N LYS A 131 24.18 -4.60 -16.88
CA LYS A 131 23.85 -5.88 -17.52
C LYS A 131 24.28 -7.06 -16.66
N LYS A 132 25.48 -6.99 -16.09
CA LYS A 132 25.98 -8.01 -15.15
C LYS A 132 25.11 -8.09 -13.89
N PHE A 133 24.75 -6.94 -13.32
CA PHE A 133 23.82 -6.87 -12.19
C PHE A 133 22.44 -7.47 -12.52
N ARG A 134 21.90 -7.21 -13.73
CA ARG A 134 20.63 -7.78 -14.20
C ARG A 134 20.72 -9.29 -14.46
N ALA A 135 21.86 -9.78 -14.95
CA ALA A 135 22.11 -11.20 -15.20
C ALA A 135 22.19 -12.01 -13.89
N ASP A 136 22.71 -11.43 -12.80
CA ASP A 136 22.72 -12.07 -11.47
C ASP A 136 21.31 -12.15 -10.83
N TYR A 137 20.33 -11.39 -11.35
CA TYR A 137 18.94 -11.32 -10.89
C TYR A 137 17.92 -11.84 -11.93
N THR A 138 18.27 -12.83 -12.75
CA THR A 138 17.23 -13.65 -13.39
C THR A 138 16.42 -14.33 -12.29
N VAL A 139 15.11 -14.09 -12.22
CA VAL A 139 14.20 -14.80 -11.30
C VAL A 139 14.46 -16.29 -11.46
N ASN A 140 15.03 -16.91 -10.43
CA ASN A 140 15.21 -18.35 -10.43
C ASN A 140 13.81 -18.96 -10.27
N GLU A 141 13.20 -19.38 -11.38
CA GLU A 141 11.88 -20.03 -11.43
C GLU A 141 11.84 -21.28 -10.53
N ASP A 142 13.00 -21.86 -10.17
CA ASP A 142 13.13 -22.99 -9.25
C ASP A 142 13.19 -22.60 -7.76
N HIS A 143 13.05 -21.32 -7.40
CA HIS A 143 13.08 -20.91 -5.99
C HIS A 143 11.85 -21.45 -5.26
N LYS A 144 12.07 -22.16 -4.14
CA LYS A 144 11.00 -22.82 -3.36
C LYS A 144 9.82 -21.89 -2.99
N LEU A 145 10.08 -20.59 -2.75
CA LEU A 145 9.02 -19.61 -2.46
C LEU A 145 8.15 -19.32 -3.69
N VAL A 146 8.76 -19.18 -4.87
CA VAL A 146 8.03 -18.92 -6.12
C VAL A 146 7.17 -20.14 -6.44
N ARG A 147 7.75 -21.35 -6.33
CA ARG A 147 7.02 -22.60 -6.52
C ARG A 147 5.83 -22.73 -5.57
N ASP A 148 6.03 -22.49 -4.27
CA ASP A 148 4.97 -22.64 -3.28
C ASP A 148 3.90 -21.55 -3.42
N ASP A 149 4.26 -20.33 -3.80
CA ASP A 149 3.30 -19.27 -4.14
C ASP A 149 2.43 -19.66 -5.34
N CYS A 150 3.02 -20.23 -6.40
CA CYS A 150 2.27 -20.77 -7.54
C CYS A 150 1.30 -21.89 -7.12
N LEU A 151 1.75 -22.84 -6.27
CA LEU A 151 0.88 -23.91 -5.78
C LEU A 151 -0.32 -23.37 -4.99
N LEU A 152 -0.10 -22.37 -4.13
CA LEU A 152 -1.19 -21.72 -3.37
C LEU A 152 -2.19 -21.03 -4.31
N ARG A 153 -1.69 -20.29 -5.30
CA ARG A 153 -2.54 -19.60 -6.29
C ARG A 153 -3.35 -20.56 -7.13
N GLU A 154 -2.74 -21.64 -7.61
CA GLU A 154 -3.41 -22.65 -8.43
C GLU A 154 -4.50 -23.39 -7.64
N HIS A 155 -4.23 -23.71 -6.38
CA HIS A 155 -5.13 -24.53 -5.57
C HIS A 155 -6.26 -23.74 -4.92
N PHE A 156 -5.99 -22.51 -4.44
CA PHE A 156 -6.98 -21.69 -3.74
C PHE A 156 -7.52 -20.55 -4.60
N GLY A 157 -6.64 -19.84 -5.32
CA GLY A 157 -7.02 -18.65 -6.10
C GLY A 157 -7.94 -17.73 -5.31
N ASP A 158 -9.13 -17.47 -5.87
CA ASP A 158 -10.12 -16.56 -5.30
C ASP A 158 -10.83 -17.09 -4.02
N ARG A 159 -10.61 -18.35 -3.64
CA ARG A 159 -11.21 -18.95 -2.43
C ARG A 159 -10.51 -18.50 -1.15
N LEU A 160 -9.23 -18.16 -1.23
CA LEU A 160 -8.46 -17.59 -0.12
C LEU A 160 -8.59 -16.07 -0.18
N ARG A 161 -9.31 -15.51 0.79
CA ARG A 161 -9.70 -14.09 0.79
C ARG A 161 -9.28 -13.43 2.08
N TYR A 162 -9.04 -12.12 2.06
CA TYR A 162 -8.80 -11.35 3.27
C TYR A 162 -10.08 -10.69 3.75
N ASN A 163 -10.61 -11.12 4.89
CA ASN A 163 -11.78 -10.50 5.50
C ASN A 163 -11.39 -9.17 6.16
N GLU A 164 -11.83 -8.05 5.58
CA GLU A 164 -11.55 -6.69 6.06
C GLU A 164 -12.24 -6.36 7.40
N LEU A 165 -13.32 -7.05 7.74
CA LEU A 165 -14.04 -6.86 9.00
C LEU A 165 -13.33 -7.56 10.16
N LEU A 166 -12.83 -8.78 9.93
CA LEU A 166 -12.13 -9.57 10.95
C LEU A 166 -10.61 -9.37 10.94
N LEU A 167 -10.08 -8.73 9.89
CA LEU A 167 -8.65 -8.55 9.63
C LEU A 167 -7.86 -9.87 9.52
N GLN A 168 -8.52 -10.94 9.10
CA GLN A 168 -7.98 -12.30 9.02
C GLN A 168 -8.21 -12.90 7.63
N PRO A 169 -7.33 -13.82 7.18
CA PRO A 169 -7.62 -14.64 6.02
C PRO A 169 -8.76 -15.63 6.29
N GLU A 170 -9.49 -15.93 5.23
CA GLU A 170 -10.51 -16.96 5.20
C GLU A 170 -10.35 -17.81 3.95
N LEU A 171 -10.67 -19.09 4.09
CA LEU A 171 -10.74 -20.04 3.01
C LEU A 171 -12.16 -20.59 2.96
N ASP A 172 -12.84 -20.40 1.84
CA ASP A 172 -14.23 -20.84 1.64
C ASP A 172 -15.23 -20.31 2.70
N GLY A 173 -14.94 -19.12 3.26
CA GLY A 173 -15.75 -18.48 4.30
C GLY A 173 -15.45 -18.92 5.72
N GLU A 174 -14.48 -19.81 5.92
CA GLU A 174 -14.00 -20.21 7.25
C GLU A 174 -12.66 -19.54 7.57
N LEU A 175 -12.45 -19.17 8.84
CA LEU A 175 -11.21 -18.54 9.29
C LEU A 175 -10.01 -19.45 9.01
N PHE A 176 -9.02 -18.90 8.30
CA PHE A 176 -7.80 -19.63 7.92
C PHE A 176 -6.59 -19.04 8.65
N CYS A 177 -6.06 -19.77 9.63
CA CYS A 177 -4.95 -19.31 10.45
C CYS A 177 -3.62 -19.39 9.69
N PRO A 178 -2.94 -18.26 9.38
CA PRO A 178 -1.67 -18.31 8.64
C PRO A 178 -0.56 -19.05 9.37
N ALA A 179 -0.60 -19.10 10.71
CA ALA A 179 0.41 -19.81 11.49
C ALA A 179 0.31 -21.34 11.33
N GLU A 180 -0.89 -21.86 11.05
CA GLU A 180 -1.14 -23.28 10.84
C GLU A 180 -1.18 -23.67 9.37
N ALA A 181 -1.12 -22.68 8.47
CA ALA A 181 -1.22 -22.84 7.02
C ALA A 181 -0.38 -24.01 6.51
N ARG A 182 0.92 -24.08 6.84
CA ARG A 182 1.77 -25.15 6.32
C ARG A 182 1.28 -26.56 6.69
N VAL A 183 0.85 -26.77 7.93
CA VAL A 183 0.33 -28.07 8.37
C VAL A 183 -0.98 -28.37 7.65
N GLU A 184 -1.89 -27.41 7.58
CA GLU A 184 -3.18 -27.56 6.92
C GLU A 184 -3.03 -27.88 5.42
N LEU A 185 -2.14 -27.17 4.73
CA LEU A 185 -1.85 -27.34 3.31
C LEU A 185 -1.30 -28.73 2.98
N ILE A 186 -0.45 -29.28 3.85
CA ILE A 186 0.11 -30.63 3.66
C ILE A 186 -0.92 -31.69 4.04
N THR A 187 -1.60 -31.54 5.18
CA THR A 187 -2.43 -32.61 5.77
C THR A 187 -3.83 -32.71 5.18
N ARG A 188 -4.46 -31.57 4.84
CA ARG A 188 -5.83 -31.54 4.30
C ARG A 188 -5.85 -31.41 2.78
N HIS A 189 -4.83 -30.80 2.19
CA HIS A 189 -4.79 -30.48 0.77
C HIS A 189 -3.70 -31.22 -0.02
N ASP A 190 -2.88 -32.04 0.64
CA ASP A 190 -1.80 -32.84 0.02
C ASP A 190 -0.85 -32.01 -0.86
N LEU A 191 -0.63 -30.74 -0.49
CA LEU A 191 0.26 -29.87 -1.26
C LEU A 191 1.72 -30.19 -0.91
N PRO A 192 2.60 -30.35 -1.92
CA PRO A 192 3.98 -30.75 -1.73
C PRO A 192 4.85 -29.57 -1.29
N ILE A 193 4.50 -28.89 -0.19
CA ILE A 193 5.12 -27.65 0.30
C ILE A 193 6.59 -27.87 0.73
N LYS A 194 7.50 -27.04 0.22
CA LYS A 194 8.95 -27.11 0.53
C LYS A 194 9.42 -26.00 1.47
N SER A 195 8.74 -24.86 1.48
CA SER A 195 9.09 -23.71 2.30
C SER A 195 8.72 -23.95 3.77
N GLY A 196 9.35 -23.19 4.66
CA GLY A 196 9.13 -23.32 6.10
C GLY A 196 7.81 -22.66 6.54
N ASP A 197 7.41 -22.88 7.80
CA ASP A 197 6.13 -22.38 8.32
C ASP A 197 5.99 -20.86 8.18
N LYS A 198 7.04 -20.10 8.52
CA LYS A 198 7.06 -18.62 8.41
C LYS A 198 6.86 -18.14 6.98
N ASP A 199 7.52 -18.79 6.03
CA ASP A 199 7.44 -18.44 4.62
C ASP A 199 6.03 -18.66 4.11
N ILE A 200 5.45 -19.84 4.40
CA ILE A 200 4.10 -20.20 3.98
C ILE A 200 3.04 -19.33 4.64
N SER A 201 3.17 -19.07 5.93
CA SER A 201 2.34 -18.10 6.65
C SER A 201 2.32 -16.74 5.95
N THR A 202 3.49 -16.26 5.54
CA THR A 202 3.64 -14.98 4.83
C THR A 202 3.05 -15.04 3.42
N LEU A 203 3.27 -16.12 2.67
CA LEU A 203 2.72 -16.32 1.32
C LEU A 203 1.19 -16.38 1.36
N THR A 204 0.61 -17.20 2.24
CA THR A 204 -0.84 -17.32 2.45
C THR A 204 -1.45 -15.96 2.80
N TYR A 205 -0.87 -15.24 3.78
CA TYR A 205 -1.40 -13.95 4.18
C TYR A 205 -1.34 -12.92 3.05
N ARG A 206 -0.24 -12.91 2.27
CA ARG A 206 -0.11 -12.05 1.09
C ARG A 206 -1.15 -12.39 0.04
N LEU A 207 -1.32 -13.66 -0.29
CA LEU A 207 -2.28 -14.12 -1.29
C LEU A 207 -3.72 -13.74 -0.89
N ALA A 208 -4.09 -13.96 0.38
CA ALA A 208 -5.39 -13.52 0.89
C ALA A 208 -5.59 -12.01 0.69
N LYS A 209 -4.57 -11.18 0.98
CA LYS A 209 -4.64 -9.73 0.83
C LYS A 209 -4.76 -9.24 -0.62
N GLU A 210 -4.44 -10.07 -1.60
CA GLU A 210 -4.68 -9.76 -3.01
C GLU A 210 -6.16 -9.92 -3.40
N ASN A 211 -6.95 -10.64 -2.60
CA ASN A 211 -8.39 -10.78 -2.75
C ASN A 211 -9.14 -10.35 -1.47
N PRO A 212 -9.11 -9.04 -1.13
CA PRO A 212 -9.78 -8.52 0.06
C PRO A 212 -11.28 -8.44 -0.16
N TYR A 213 -12.03 -8.58 0.93
CA TYR A 213 -13.48 -8.43 0.90
C TYR A 213 -14.03 -8.01 2.26
N HIS A 214 -15.19 -7.36 2.25
CA HIS A 214 -15.90 -7.00 3.47
C HIS A 214 -17.28 -7.69 3.48
N PRO A 215 -17.55 -8.62 4.41
CA PRO A 215 -18.72 -9.49 4.36
C PRO A 215 -20.05 -8.71 4.36
N ILE A 216 -20.14 -7.65 5.18
CA ILE A 216 -21.35 -6.82 5.23
C ILE A 216 -21.51 -6.02 3.93
N ARG A 217 -20.42 -5.62 3.27
CA ARG A 217 -20.46 -4.84 2.02
C ARG A 217 -20.95 -5.72 0.87
N GLU A 218 -20.45 -6.95 0.78
CA GLU A 218 -20.93 -7.93 -0.20
C GLU A 218 -22.40 -8.28 0.03
N TYR A 219 -22.81 -8.47 1.29
CA TYR A 219 -24.21 -8.66 1.65
C TYR A 219 -25.10 -7.50 1.16
N LEU A 220 -24.71 -6.26 1.45
CA LEU A 220 -25.45 -5.07 1.06
C LEU A 220 -25.52 -4.91 -0.47
N ASN A 221 -24.42 -5.16 -1.17
CA ASN A 221 -24.38 -5.15 -2.63
C ASN A 221 -25.33 -6.20 -3.22
N ARG A 222 -25.32 -7.43 -2.69
CA ARG A 222 -26.24 -8.50 -3.12
C ARG A 222 -27.71 -8.13 -2.88
N VAL A 223 -28.02 -7.52 -1.73
CA VAL A 223 -29.38 -6.99 -1.44
C VAL A 223 -29.75 -5.91 -2.46
N TYR A 224 -28.83 -4.98 -2.75
CA TYR A 224 -29.05 -3.95 -3.76
C TYR A 224 -29.28 -4.54 -5.16
N ASP A 225 -28.50 -5.53 -5.58
CA ASP A 225 -28.66 -6.20 -6.87
C ASP A 225 -30.03 -6.89 -6.99
N GLN A 226 -30.53 -7.45 -5.89
CA GLN A 226 -31.82 -8.13 -5.85
C GLN A 226 -33.03 -7.17 -5.84
N TYR A 227 -32.95 -6.06 -5.12
CA TYR A 227 -34.10 -5.19 -4.86
C TYR A 227 -34.02 -3.81 -5.53
N GLY A 228 -32.83 -3.38 -5.95
CA GLY A 228 -32.57 -2.07 -6.55
C GLY A 228 -32.97 -0.90 -5.66
N ASN A 229 -33.46 0.17 -6.28
CA ASN A 229 -33.87 1.41 -5.61
C ASN A 229 -35.27 1.36 -4.97
N LYS A 230 -35.76 0.18 -4.57
CA LYS A 230 -37.08 0.03 -3.94
C LYS A 230 -37.03 0.47 -2.48
N THR A 231 -37.17 1.78 -2.25
CA THR A 231 -37.09 2.38 -0.91
C THR A 231 -38.42 2.40 -0.15
N GLN A 232 -39.53 2.03 -0.80
CA GLN A 232 -40.89 2.12 -0.23
C GLN A 232 -41.05 1.38 1.11
N ILE A 233 -40.23 0.35 1.36
CA ILE A 233 -40.28 -0.40 2.63
C ILE A 233 -39.91 0.46 3.84
N ILE A 234 -39.14 1.54 3.65
CA ILE A 234 -38.76 2.48 4.73
C ILE A 234 -39.93 3.40 5.12
N GLU A 235 -40.94 3.55 4.26
CA GLU A 235 -42.09 4.40 4.51
C GLU A 235 -43.03 3.73 5.52
N GLY A 236 -43.36 4.47 6.59
CA GLY A 236 -44.15 3.94 7.70
C GLY A 236 -43.43 2.87 8.53
N PHE A 237 -42.11 2.70 8.36
CA PHE A 237 -41.35 1.64 9.03
C PHE A 237 -41.46 1.72 10.56
N ALA A 238 -41.30 2.92 11.15
CA ALA A 238 -41.41 3.06 12.60
C ALA A 238 -42.84 2.84 13.12
N GLU A 239 -43.85 3.01 12.26
CA GLU A 239 -45.24 2.74 12.65
C GLU A 239 -45.49 1.23 12.65
N ARG A 240 -45.02 0.57 11.59
CA ARG A 240 -45.16 -0.88 11.40
C ARG A 240 -44.41 -1.70 12.45
N TYR A 241 -43.21 -1.30 12.83
CA TYR A 241 -42.33 -2.11 13.70
C TYR A 241 -42.16 -1.54 15.11
N PHE A 242 -42.33 -0.23 15.31
CA PHE A 242 -42.15 0.41 16.63
C PHE A 242 -43.43 1.09 17.15
N ALA A 243 -44.57 0.84 16.51
CA ALA A 243 -45.89 1.35 16.91
C ALA A 243 -45.92 2.88 17.10
N THR A 244 -45.17 3.62 16.28
CA THR A 244 -45.12 5.08 16.36
C THR A 244 -45.32 5.76 15.01
N SER A 245 -46.31 6.65 14.93
CA SER A 245 -46.64 7.47 13.77
C SER A 245 -46.09 8.90 13.86
N VAL A 246 -45.31 9.22 14.91
CA VAL A 246 -44.74 10.56 15.08
C VAL A 246 -43.70 10.82 13.98
N PRO A 247 -43.82 11.90 13.18
CA PRO A 247 -42.93 12.15 12.05
C PRO A 247 -41.44 12.17 12.39
N VAL A 248 -41.08 12.68 13.57
CA VAL A 248 -39.67 12.72 14.01
C VAL A 248 -39.11 11.32 14.26
N HIS A 249 -39.90 10.38 14.78
CA HIS A 249 -39.45 9.02 15.01
C HIS A 249 -39.20 8.28 13.68
N GLN A 250 -40.04 8.52 12.67
CA GLN A 250 -39.81 7.99 11.32
C GLN A 250 -38.47 8.48 10.75
N ALA A 251 -38.17 9.77 10.92
CA ALA A 251 -36.90 10.35 10.48
C ALA A 251 -35.70 9.77 11.24
N MET A 252 -35.81 9.57 12.56
CA MET A 252 -34.75 8.97 13.40
C MET A 252 -34.42 7.54 12.96
N VAL A 253 -35.44 6.69 12.78
CA VAL A 253 -35.27 5.28 12.37
C VAL A 253 -34.70 5.20 10.95
N ARG A 254 -35.22 6.02 10.03
CA ARG A 254 -34.69 6.11 8.67
C ARG A 254 -33.21 6.53 8.67
N ARG A 255 -32.85 7.54 9.47
CA ARG A 255 -31.46 8.02 9.58
C ARG A 255 -30.55 6.95 10.16
N PHE A 256 -31.01 6.17 11.15
CA PHE A 256 -30.24 5.06 11.71
C PHE A 256 -29.85 4.05 10.63
N PHE A 257 -30.82 3.52 9.86
CA PHE A 257 -30.53 2.52 8.82
C PHE A 257 -29.67 3.09 7.68
N ILE A 258 -29.92 4.33 7.26
CA ILE A 258 -29.05 4.99 6.28
C ILE A 258 -27.61 5.09 6.81
N SER A 259 -27.44 5.49 8.07
CA SER A 259 -26.11 5.62 8.67
C SER A 259 -25.40 4.27 8.84
N ALA A 260 -26.13 3.20 9.18
CA ALA A 260 -25.59 1.86 9.29
C ALA A 260 -25.05 1.35 7.95
N VAL A 261 -25.78 1.60 6.85
CA VAL A 261 -25.31 1.29 5.49
C VAL A 261 -24.12 2.18 5.09
N ALA A 262 -24.24 3.49 5.28
CA ALA A 262 -23.20 4.45 4.89
C ALA A 262 -21.86 4.15 5.58
N ARG A 263 -21.86 3.74 6.85
CA ARG A 263 -20.63 3.38 7.59
C ARG A 263 -19.86 2.21 6.99
N VAL A 264 -20.56 1.26 6.34
CA VAL A 264 -19.94 0.10 5.68
C VAL A 264 -19.45 0.46 4.27
N MET A 265 -20.25 1.26 3.56
CA MET A 265 -19.95 1.66 2.17
C MET A 265 -18.90 2.77 2.09
N GLU A 266 -18.85 3.66 3.09
CA GLU A 266 -17.95 4.80 3.20
C GLU A 266 -17.21 4.76 4.55
N PRO A 267 -16.14 3.94 4.65
CA PRO A 267 -15.33 3.87 5.86
C PRO A 267 -14.82 5.25 6.27
N GLY A 268 -14.93 5.59 7.56
CA GLY A 268 -14.59 6.92 8.08
C GLY A 268 -15.74 7.93 8.02
N CYS A 269 -16.89 7.60 7.41
CA CYS A 269 -18.08 8.43 7.50
C CYS A 269 -18.48 8.63 8.98
N LYS A 270 -18.67 9.89 9.37
CA LYS A 270 -18.97 10.28 10.74
C LYS A 270 -20.45 10.07 11.03
N ASN A 271 -20.76 9.34 12.09
CA ASN A 271 -22.11 9.22 12.63
C ASN A 271 -22.09 9.45 14.15
N ASP A 272 -22.47 10.65 14.58
CA ASP A 272 -22.48 11.06 15.99
C ASP A 272 -23.87 10.83 16.65
N CYS A 273 -24.70 9.96 16.10
CA CYS A 273 -26.06 9.72 16.56
C CYS A 273 -26.28 8.25 16.89
N THR A 274 -26.90 8.00 18.06
CA THR A 274 -27.40 6.70 18.50
C THR A 274 -28.92 6.70 18.49
N LEU A 275 -29.52 5.57 18.09
CA LEU A 275 -30.96 5.35 18.17
C LEU A 275 -31.32 4.78 19.54
N ILE A 276 -32.17 5.49 20.29
CA ILE A 276 -32.67 5.04 21.61
C ILE A 276 -34.09 4.51 21.43
N LEU A 277 -34.32 3.24 21.77
CA LEU A 277 -35.65 2.63 21.80
C LEU A 277 -36.17 2.51 23.22
N LYS A 278 -37.22 3.28 23.55
CA LYS A 278 -37.94 3.16 24.83
C LYS A 278 -39.24 2.40 24.63
N GLY A 279 -39.40 1.31 25.35
CA GLY A 279 -40.60 0.47 25.31
C GLY A 279 -40.61 -0.55 26.43
N LEU A 280 -41.62 -1.42 26.44
CA LEU A 280 -41.69 -2.52 27.40
C LEU A 280 -40.45 -3.42 27.31
N GLN A 281 -40.07 -4.03 28.43
CA GLN A 281 -39.11 -5.13 28.40
C GLN A 281 -39.68 -6.31 27.62
N SER A 282 -38.80 -7.13 27.05
CA SER A 282 -39.18 -8.35 26.31
C SER A 282 -40.08 -8.12 25.07
N CYS A 283 -40.17 -6.90 24.55
CA CYS A 283 -40.94 -6.58 23.33
C CYS A 283 -40.15 -6.84 22.03
N GLY A 284 -39.04 -7.58 22.08
CA GLY A 284 -38.28 -8.00 20.89
C GLY A 284 -37.33 -6.96 20.28
N LYS A 285 -36.91 -5.92 21.02
CA LYS A 285 -36.01 -4.86 20.51
C LYS A 285 -34.65 -5.42 20.03
N SER A 286 -33.99 -6.19 20.89
CA SER A 286 -32.68 -6.79 20.59
C SER A 286 -32.80 -7.81 19.47
N THR A 287 -33.81 -8.68 19.52
CA THR A 287 -34.12 -9.63 18.46
C THR A 287 -34.37 -8.95 17.11
N PHE A 288 -35.06 -7.81 17.10
CA PHE A 288 -35.30 -7.04 15.89
C PHE A 288 -33.97 -6.58 15.26
N PHE A 289 -33.06 -5.99 16.04
CA PHE A 289 -31.77 -5.55 15.50
C PHE A 289 -30.83 -6.70 15.15
N GLU A 290 -30.88 -7.81 15.88
CA GLU A 290 -30.18 -9.05 15.52
C GLU A 290 -30.61 -9.55 14.14
N ILE A 291 -31.91 -9.54 13.84
CA ILE A 291 -32.44 -9.92 12.53
C ILE A 291 -31.98 -8.93 11.45
N MET A 292 -32.00 -7.63 11.74
CA MET A 292 -31.61 -6.60 10.78
C MET A 292 -30.11 -6.63 10.44
N ALA A 293 -29.25 -6.89 11.43
CA ALA A 293 -27.81 -7.00 11.22
C ALA A 293 -27.35 -8.41 10.84
N SER A 294 -28.15 -9.45 11.06
CA SER A 294 -27.73 -10.86 11.14
C SER A 294 -26.87 -11.16 12.38
N LYS A 295 -27.02 -12.36 12.94
CA LYS A 295 -26.33 -12.80 14.17
C LYS A 295 -24.81 -12.58 14.15
N PRO A 296 -24.07 -12.85 13.07
CA PRO A 296 -22.60 -12.68 13.06
C PRO A 296 -22.14 -11.22 13.14
N TRP A 297 -23.02 -10.25 12.87
CA TRP A 297 -22.69 -8.82 12.82
C TRP A 297 -23.47 -8.00 13.86
N PHE A 298 -24.09 -8.67 14.83
CA PHE A 298 -24.82 -8.06 15.94
C PHE A 298 -24.17 -8.43 17.27
N ASP A 299 -23.95 -7.44 18.13
CA ASP A 299 -23.42 -7.63 19.48
C ASP A 299 -24.28 -6.85 20.49
N ASP A 300 -24.82 -7.54 21.50
CA ASP A 300 -25.61 -6.99 22.61
C ASP A 300 -24.89 -7.08 23.96
N SER A 301 -23.62 -7.48 23.94
CA SER A 301 -22.79 -7.73 25.11
C SER A 301 -21.87 -6.54 25.42
N TYR A 302 -22.16 -5.37 24.85
CA TYR A 302 -21.38 -4.17 25.04
C TYR A 302 -21.72 -3.48 26.36
N ILE A 303 -20.74 -3.42 27.28
CA ILE A 303 -20.96 -2.89 28.64
C ILE A 303 -20.30 -1.52 28.79
N SER A 304 -19.06 -1.34 28.32
CA SER A 304 -18.32 -0.08 28.45
C SER A 304 -17.36 0.24 27.30
N THR A 305 -16.84 1.48 27.28
CA THR A 305 -15.81 1.95 26.33
C THR A 305 -14.37 1.77 26.86
N GLY A 306 -14.22 1.33 28.12
CA GLY A 306 -12.97 1.33 28.85
C GLY A 306 -12.05 0.16 28.50
N ASP A 307 -12.61 -0.99 28.15
CA ASP A 307 -11.86 -2.22 27.91
C ASP A 307 -11.44 -2.36 26.44
N LYS A 308 -10.27 -2.96 26.21
CA LYS A 308 -9.75 -3.27 24.88
C LYS A 308 -10.66 -4.27 24.16
N ASP A 309 -11.12 -5.29 24.87
CA ASP A 309 -11.96 -6.34 24.29
C ASP A 309 -13.35 -5.80 23.89
N GLU A 310 -13.85 -4.78 24.59
CA GLU A 310 -15.09 -4.10 24.21
C GLU A 310 -14.93 -3.20 22.99
N ARG A 311 -13.77 -2.55 22.84
CA ARG A 311 -13.47 -1.77 21.62
C ARG A 311 -13.34 -2.67 20.40
N LEU A 312 -12.85 -3.89 20.60
CA LEU A 312 -12.80 -4.91 19.56
C LEU A 312 -14.23 -5.25 19.08
N LYS A 313 -15.22 -5.36 19.97
CA LYS A 313 -16.65 -5.56 19.58
C LYS A 313 -17.17 -4.51 18.61
N LEU A 314 -16.75 -3.25 18.79
CA LEU A 314 -17.11 -2.15 17.89
C LEU A 314 -16.47 -2.28 16.50
N HIS A 315 -15.38 -3.03 16.37
CA HIS A 315 -14.67 -3.22 15.10
C HIS A 315 -15.33 -4.26 14.21
N TYR A 316 -15.69 -5.42 14.76
CA TYR A 316 -16.23 -6.55 13.97
C TYR A 316 -17.77 -6.64 13.94
N SER A 317 -18.49 -5.76 14.64
CA SER A 317 -19.95 -5.73 14.62
C SER A 317 -20.49 -4.63 13.70
N TRP A 318 -21.59 -4.90 13.00
CA TRP A 318 -22.30 -3.90 12.21
C TRP A 318 -23.25 -3.05 13.06
N ILE A 319 -23.99 -3.72 13.96
CA ILE A 319 -24.86 -3.07 14.94
C ILE A 319 -24.44 -3.56 16.32
N VAL A 320 -24.19 -2.62 17.22
CA VAL A 320 -23.93 -2.88 18.63
C VAL A 320 -25.07 -2.30 19.44
N GLU A 321 -25.70 -3.13 20.26
CA GLU A 321 -26.69 -2.72 21.24
C GLU A 321 -26.01 -2.35 22.56
N TRP A 322 -26.40 -1.22 23.11
CA TRP A 322 -26.02 -0.80 24.45
C TRP A 322 -27.28 -0.89 25.33
N ALA A 323 -27.37 -1.99 26.10
CA ALA A 323 -28.60 -2.39 26.77
C ALA A 323 -29.07 -1.40 27.86
N GLU A 324 -28.14 -0.65 28.47
CA GLU A 324 -28.44 0.27 29.57
C GLU A 324 -27.75 1.62 29.36
N LEU A 325 -28.55 2.62 29.00
CA LEU A 325 -28.19 4.03 29.11
C LEU A 325 -28.89 4.57 30.36
N GLU A 326 -28.14 4.78 31.43
CA GLU A 326 -28.58 5.65 32.53
C GLU A 326 -28.61 7.09 31.99
N VAL A 327 -29.81 7.60 31.69
CA VAL A 327 -30.03 8.98 31.20
C VAL A 327 -30.53 9.87 32.33
#